data_AF-A0A956IHP7-F1
#
_entry.id   AF-A0A956IHP7-F1
#
_cell.length_a   1.000
_cell.length_b   1.000
_cell.length_c   1.000
_cell.angle_alpha   90.00
_cell.angle_beta   90.00
_cell.angle_gamma   90.00
#
_symmetry.space_group_name_H-M   'P 1'
#
loop_
_entity.id
_entity.type
_entity.pdbx_description
1 polymer ?
#
loop_
_entity_poly.entity_id
_entity_poly.type
_entity_poly.pdbx_seq_one_letter_code
_entity_poly.pdbx_strand_id
1 'polypeptide(L)'
;GMPKELVDGRGRVAWAAAHSAWGRVVEVQRDAGAADVASPFRLLGQYGDEETGLCYTRFRYFDAEAGRWCSPDPLGVDGGTNPGAWDGSTTSHQDPFGLCSKKIYRGMIATPDGPQIGPTARTLGARPGTDIVVDGER
;
A
#
# COMPACT_ATOMS: atom_id res chain seq x y z
N GLY A 1 -4.51 -3.82 -5.96
CA GLY A 1 -5.19 -2.54 -5.69
C GLY A 1 -4.48 -1.34 -6.31
N MET A 2 -4.01 -1.42 -7.55
CA MET A 2 -3.57 -0.25 -8.32
C MET A 2 -4.70 0.10 -9.29
N PRO A 3 -5.32 1.29 -9.19
CA PRO A 3 -6.40 1.68 -10.10
C PRO A 3 -5.92 1.69 -11.55
N LYS A 4 -6.70 1.10 -12.45
CA LYS A 4 -6.43 1.10 -13.89
C LYS A 4 -7.39 1.99 -14.66
N GLU A 5 -8.59 2.19 -14.14
CA GLU A 5 -9.67 2.86 -14.84
C GLU A 5 -10.65 3.51 -13.85
N LEU A 6 -11.20 4.67 -14.22
CA LEU A 6 -12.35 5.32 -13.62
C LEU A 6 -13.42 5.51 -14.70
N VAL A 7 -14.63 5.04 -14.40
CA VAL A 7 -15.77 5.06 -15.33
C VAL A 7 -16.82 6.03 -14.79
N ASP A 8 -17.36 6.88 -15.66
CA ASP A 8 -18.42 7.82 -15.29
C ASP A 8 -19.81 7.15 -15.21
N GLY A 9 -20.82 7.89 -14.73
CA GLY A 9 -22.19 7.38 -14.61
C GLY A 9 -22.87 7.02 -15.94
N ARG A 10 -22.23 7.29 -17.09
CA ARG A 10 -22.69 6.92 -18.43
C ARG A 10 -21.91 5.75 -19.01
N GLY A 11 -21.00 5.15 -18.24
CA GLY A 11 -20.18 4.01 -18.68
C GLY A 11 -18.97 4.40 -19.54
N ARG A 12 -18.59 5.68 -19.58
CA ARG A 12 -17.42 6.14 -20.35
C ARG A 12 -16.16 6.15 -19.50
N VAL A 13 -15.02 5.88 -20.11
CA VAL A 13 -13.71 5.92 -19.46
C VAL A 13 -13.31 7.37 -19.21
N ALA A 14 -13.49 7.84 -17.98
CA ALA A 14 -13.12 9.19 -17.59
C ALA A 14 -11.60 9.33 -17.33
N TRP A 15 -10.97 8.22 -16.94
CA TRP A 15 -9.53 8.12 -16.75
C TRP A 15 -9.10 6.67 -16.84
N ALA A 16 -8.09 6.36 -17.63
CA ALA A 16 -7.37 5.09 -17.62
C ALA A 16 -5.87 5.38 -17.59
N ALA A 17 -5.08 4.49 -16.97
CA ALA A 17 -3.64 4.72 -16.90
C ALA A 17 -2.79 3.44 -17.00
N ALA A 18 -1.71 3.56 -17.78
CA ALA A 18 -0.58 2.64 -17.72
C ALA A 18 0.35 3.04 -16.56
N HIS A 19 0.90 2.05 -15.87
CA HIS A 19 1.73 2.27 -14.69
C HIS A 19 3.06 1.52 -14.79
N SER A 20 4.11 2.07 -14.20
CA SER A 20 5.36 1.35 -13.97
C SER A 20 5.17 0.23 -12.94
N ALA A 21 6.19 -0.63 -12.80
CA ALA A 21 6.21 -1.67 -11.77
C ALA A 21 6.08 -1.12 -10.33
N TRP A 22 6.46 0.15 -10.13
CA TRP A 22 6.41 0.87 -8.85
C TRP A 22 5.20 1.80 -8.71
N GLY A 23 4.26 1.79 -9.68
CA GLY A 23 3.03 2.57 -9.61
C GLY A 23 3.13 4.03 -10.02
N ARG A 24 4.22 4.42 -10.69
CA ARG A 24 4.27 5.70 -11.39
C ARG A 24 3.34 5.63 -12.60
N VAL A 25 2.50 6.63 -12.79
CA VAL A 25 1.68 6.76 -14.00
C VAL A 25 2.60 7.09 -15.18
N VAL A 26 2.49 6.31 -16.25
CA VAL A 26 3.32 6.42 -17.46
C VAL A 26 2.53 7.06 -18.60
N GLU A 27 1.25 6.70 -18.71
CA GLU A 27 0.36 7.17 -19.76
C GLU A 27 -1.05 7.28 -19.19
N VAL A 28 -1.81 8.28 -19.63
CA VAL A 28 -3.21 8.48 -19.27
C VAL A 28 -4.04 8.55 -20.54
N GLN A 29 -5.13 7.80 -20.57
CA GLN A 29 -6.13 7.82 -21.62
C GLN A 29 -7.50 8.19 -21.05
N ARG A 30 -8.39 8.71 -21.91
CA ARG A 30 -9.79 9.04 -21.58
C ARG A 30 -10.63 9.09 -22.84
N ASP A 31 -11.92 8.81 -22.69
CA ASP A 31 -12.89 8.93 -23.77
C ASP A 31 -13.21 10.39 -24.08
N ALA A 32 -13.48 10.67 -25.36
CA ALA A 32 -13.90 11.99 -25.79
C ALA A 32 -15.21 12.41 -25.10
N GLY A 33 -15.18 13.58 -24.47
CA GLY A 33 -16.33 14.15 -23.75
C GLY A 33 -16.67 13.47 -22.41
N ALA A 34 -15.81 12.57 -21.91
CA ALA A 34 -15.90 12.07 -20.53
C ALA A 34 -15.53 13.17 -19.52
N ALA A 35 -15.86 12.93 -18.25
CA ALA A 35 -15.52 13.87 -17.17
C ALA A 35 -13.99 14.01 -17.03
N ASP A 36 -13.52 15.22 -16.74
CA ASP A 36 -12.11 15.45 -16.43
C ASP A 36 -11.84 15.05 -14.98
N VAL A 37 -11.34 13.83 -14.80
CA VAL A 37 -10.98 13.28 -13.49
C VAL A 37 -9.66 12.53 -13.60
N ALA A 38 -8.96 12.44 -12.46
CA ALA A 38 -7.80 11.58 -12.29
C ALA A 38 -7.92 10.83 -10.96
N SER A 39 -7.40 9.60 -10.93
CA SER A 39 -7.28 8.87 -9.67
C SER A 39 -6.14 9.46 -8.86
N PRO A 40 -6.35 9.84 -7.57
CA PRO A 40 -5.24 10.20 -6.70
C PRO A 40 -4.49 8.96 -6.20
N PHE A 41 -5.06 7.76 -6.33
CA PHE A 41 -4.45 6.53 -5.83
C PHE A 41 -3.43 5.94 -6.81
N ARG A 42 -2.39 5.32 -6.26
CA ARG A 42 -1.23 4.72 -6.94
C ARG A 42 -1.09 3.23 -6.58
N LEU A 43 0.14 2.70 -6.57
CA LEU A 43 0.40 1.31 -6.20
C LEU A 43 -0.20 0.99 -4.82
N LEU A 44 -1.00 -0.07 -4.75
CA LEU A 44 -1.56 -0.61 -3.50
C LEU A 44 -2.30 0.43 -2.63
N GLY A 45 -2.92 1.44 -3.25
CA GLY A 45 -3.73 2.44 -2.53
C GLY A 45 -2.96 3.61 -1.94
N GLN A 46 -1.67 3.78 -2.27
CA GLN A 46 -0.90 4.98 -1.93
C GLN A 46 -1.53 6.24 -2.53
N TYR A 47 -1.43 7.37 -1.83
CA TYR A 47 -1.90 8.66 -2.35
C TYR A 47 -0.78 9.34 -3.12
N GLY A 48 -0.97 9.62 -4.41
CA GLY A 48 -0.03 10.37 -5.23
C GLY A 48 -0.12 11.86 -4.92
N ASP A 49 0.97 12.43 -4.42
CA ASP A 49 1.13 13.86 -4.24
C ASP A 49 1.68 14.47 -5.54
N GLU A 50 0.87 15.29 -6.20
CA GLU A 50 1.21 15.90 -7.48
C GLU A 50 2.25 17.02 -7.35
N GLU A 51 2.35 17.66 -6.18
CA GLU A 51 3.32 18.75 -5.96
C GLU A 51 4.75 18.19 -5.87
N THR A 52 4.90 17.05 -5.21
CA THR A 52 6.22 16.43 -4.97
C THR A 52 6.54 15.29 -5.92
N GLY A 53 5.53 14.71 -6.59
CA GLY A 53 5.66 13.48 -7.38
C GLY A 53 5.80 12.20 -6.54
N LEU A 54 5.73 12.33 -5.21
CA LEU A 54 5.88 11.21 -4.28
C LEU A 54 4.54 10.52 -4.00
N CYS A 55 4.62 9.27 -3.56
CA CYS A 55 3.47 8.47 -3.15
C CYS A 55 3.41 8.38 -1.62
N TYR A 56 2.46 9.06 -1.01
CA TYR A 56 2.25 9.01 0.43
C TYR A 56 1.61 7.68 0.85
N THR A 57 2.26 7.02 1.81
CA THR A 57 1.71 5.93 2.62
C THR A 57 1.71 6.41 4.06
N ARG A 58 0.78 5.94 4.89
CA ARG A 58 0.54 6.42 6.27
C ARG A 58 1.79 6.89 7.04
N PHE A 59 2.87 6.12 7.04
CA PHE A 59 4.09 6.47 7.79
C PHE A 59 5.26 6.98 6.93
N ARG A 60 5.22 6.88 5.59
CA ARG A 60 6.35 7.23 4.71
C ARG A 60 5.93 7.69 3.33
N TYR A 61 6.75 8.55 2.74
CA TYR A 61 6.69 8.88 1.31
C TYR A 61 7.54 7.91 0.50
N PHE A 62 6.97 7.42 -0.59
CA PHE A 62 7.60 6.50 -1.53
C PHE A 62 7.89 7.23 -2.85
N ASP A 63 9.14 7.13 -3.31
CA ASP A 63 9.55 7.60 -4.61
C ASP A 63 9.34 6.46 -5.62
N ALA A 64 8.33 6.58 -6.48
CA ALA A 64 7.99 5.58 -7.48
C ALA A 64 8.91 5.62 -8.72
N GLU A 65 9.72 6.66 -8.87
CA GLU A 65 10.76 6.74 -9.90
C GLU A 65 12.00 5.96 -9.44
N ALA A 66 12.45 6.20 -8.21
CA ALA A 66 13.59 5.49 -7.63
C ALA A 66 13.23 4.09 -7.08
N GLY A 67 11.94 3.79 -6.87
CA GLY A 67 11.45 2.53 -6.32
C GLY A 67 11.80 2.33 -4.84
N ARG A 68 11.83 3.40 -4.05
CA ARG A 68 12.31 3.36 -2.64
C ARG A 68 11.63 4.38 -1.74
N TRP A 69 11.71 4.17 -0.43
CA TRP A 69 11.22 5.13 0.56
C TRP A 69 12.15 6.34 0.68
N CYS A 70 11.56 7.52 0.83
CA CYS A 70 12.29 8.79 1.01
C CYS A 70 12.92 8.91 2.41
N SER A 71 12.35 8.21 3.40
CA SER A 71 12.86 8.14 4.78
C SER A 71 13.17 6.70 5.20
N PRO A 72 14.15 6.50 6.11
CA PRO A 72 14.37 5.20 6.75
C PRO A 72 13.10 4.68 7.44
N ASP A 73 12.92 3.36 7.50
CA ASP A 73 11.84 2.72 8.24
C ASP A 73 11.85 3.15 9.72
N PRO A 74 10.74 3.67 10.27
CA PRO A 74 10.64 4.05 11.68
C PRO A 74 10.92 2.89 12.65
N LEU A 75 10.76 1.64 12.21
CA LEU A 75 11.12 0.44 12.99
C LEU A 75 12.63 0.14 12.93
N GLY A 76 13.42 0.92 12.20
CA GLY A 76 14.87 0.73 12.10
C GLY A 76 15.21 -0.64 11.50
N VAL A 77 16.11 -1.38 12.15
CA VAL A 77 16.47 -2.76 11.75
C VAL A 77 15.29 -3.72 11.86
N ASP A 78 14.28 -3.37 12.66
CA ASP A 78 13.06 -4.14 12.67
C ASP A 78 12.24 -3.92 11.37
N GLY A 79 12.43 -2.82 10.64
CA GLY A 79 11.83 -2.62 9.32
C GLY A 79 12.44 -3.46 8.19
N GLY A 80 13.45 -4.28 8.49
CA GLY A 80 14.22 -5.02 7.50
C GLY A 80 15.68 -4.55 7.43
N THR A 81 16.48 -5.27 6.65
CA THR A 81 17.93 -5.01 6.55
C THR A 81 18.25 -3.76 5.74
N ASN A 82 17.33 -3.28 4.91
CA ASN A 82 17.44 -2.01 4.18
C ASN A 82 16.26 -1.09 4.55
N PRO A 83 16.45 -0.14 5.47
CA PRO A 83 15.39 0.74 5.95
C PRO A 83 14.75 1.61 4.87
N GLY A 84 15.41 1.82 3.73
CA GLY A 84 14.88 2.61 2.62
C GLY A 84 14.21 1.79 1.52
N ALA A 85 14.26 0.45 1.58
CA ALA A 85 13.74 -0.39 0.50
C ALA A 85 12.26 -0.72 0.68
N TRP A 86 11.59 -0.96 -0.45
CA TRP A 86 10.37 -1.75 -0.45
C TRP A 86 10.71 -3.20 -0.08
N ASP A 87 10.09 -3.73 0.98
CA ASP A 87 10.39 -5.10 1.46
C ASP A 87 9.65 -6.14 0.62
N GLY A 88 10.22 -6.47 -0.55
CA GLY A 88 9.76 -7.53 -1.44
C GLY A 88 9.51 -7.08 -2.88
N SER A 89 8.63 -7.79 -3.58
CA SER A 89 8.18 -7.45 -4.94
C SER A 89 6.83 -6.72 -4.90
N THR A 90 6.64 -5.70 -5.73
CA THR A 90 5.37 -4.95 -5.85
C THR A 90 4.19 -5.81 -6.30
N THR A 91 4.47 -6.96 -6.91
CA THR A 91 3.45 -7.90 -7.39
C THR A 91 2.97 -8.87 -6.32
N SER A 92 3.78 -9.15 -5.30
CA SER A 92 3.49 -10.20 -4.31
C SER A 92 3.51 -9.72 -2.86
N HIS A 93 4.07 -8.55 -2.59
CA HIS A 93 4.18 -7.99 -1.24
C HIS A 93 3.37 -6.72 -1.16
N GLN A 94 2.60 -6.61 -0.07
CA GLN A 94 1.81 -5.43 0.25
C GLN A 94 2.42 -4.76 1.47
N ASP A 95 2.62 -3.45 1.42
CA ASP A 95 3.00 -2.63 2.56
C ASP A 95 1.96 -1.51 2.76
N PRO A 96 0.80 -1.81 3.38
CA PRO A 96 -0.30 -0.85 3.51
C PRO A 96 0.03 0.36 4.40
N PHE A 97 1.01 0.21 5.29
CA PHE A 97 1.36 1.24 6.26
C PHE A 97 2.64 2.00 5.89
N GLY A 98 3.44 1.44 4.99
CA GLY A 98 4.82 1.88 4.81
C GLY A 98 5.67 1.44 5.98
N LEU A 99 5.41 0.26 6.54
CA LEU A 99 6.15 -0.40 7.59
C LEU A 99 6.29 -1.87 7.16
N CYS A 100 7.51 -2.39 7.14
CA CYS A 100 7.83 -3.69 6.51
C CYS A 100 6.71 -4.75 6.56
N SER A 101 6.40 -5.29 5.38
CA SER A 101 5.31 -6.26 5.17
C SER A 101 5.48 -7.54 5.99
N LYS A 102 6.73 -7.91 6.31
CA LYS A 102 7.06 -9.13 7.07
C LYS A 102 6.61 -9.07 8.53
N LYS A 103 6.32 -7.88 9.08
CA LYS A 103 6.03 -7.73 10.52
C LYS A 103 4.59 -7.53 10.91
N ILE A 104 3.68 -7.38 9.94
CA ILE A 104 2.24 -7.36 10.25
C ILE A 104 1.76 -8.77 10.70
N TYR A 105 2.56 -9.83 10.48
CA TYR A 105 2.36 -11.15 11.09
C TYR A 105 3.18 -11.39 12.36
N ARG A 106 3.99 -10.43 12.83
CA ARG A 106 4.89 -10.63 13.97
C ARG A 106 4.07 -10.52 15.25
N GLY A 107 3.80 -11.68 15.84
CA GLY A 107 2.85 -11.82 16.93
C GLY A 107 1.60 -12.59 16.52
N MET A 108 1.52 -13.17 15.33
CA MET A 108 0.55 -14.22 15.03
C MET A 108 1.19 -15.61 15.24
N ILE A 109 0.43 -16.55 15.79
CA ILE A 109 0.79 -17.96 15.91
C ILE A 109 -0.13 -18.73 14.97
N ALA A 110 0.46 -19.59 14.13
CA ALA A 110 -0.31 -20.54 13.33
C ALA A 110 -0.83 -21.64 14.24
N THR A 111 -2.16 -21.80 14.31
CA THR A 111 -2.82 -22.90 15.02
C THR A 111 -3.63 -23.74 14.05
N PRO A 112 -3.97 -25.00 14.39
CA PRO A 112 -4.83 -25.84 13.55
C PRO A 112 -6.19 -25.20 13.22
N ASP A 113 -6.67 -24.32 14.09
CA ASP A 113 -7.97 -23.63 13.96
C ASP A 113 -7.84 -22.27 13.25
N GLY A 114 -6.64 -21.92 12.78
CA GLY A 114 -6.35 -20.70 12.04
C GLY A 114 -5.28 -19.80 12.69
N PRO A 115 -4.91 -18.68 12.05
CA PRO A 115 -3.94 -17.73 12.59
C PRO A 115 -4.51 -17.00 13.82
N GLN A 116 -3.81 -17.06 14.97
CA GLN A 116 -4.21 -16.40 16.22
C GLN A 116 -3.22 -15.32 16.65
N ILE A 117 -3.67 -14.30 17.41
CA ILE A 117 -2.79 -13.29 18.01
C ILE A 117 -2.04 -13.91 19.21
N GLY A 118 -0.73 -14.05 19.06
CA GLY A 118 0.22 -14.47 20.09
C GLY A 118 0.64 -13.36 21.07
N PRO A 119 1.29 -13.74 22.19
CA PRO A 119 1.57 -12.84 23.31
C PRO A 119 2.55 -11.70 22.99
N THR A 120 3.36 -11.81 21.92
CA THR A 120 4.31 -10.77 21.49
C THR A 120 3.67 -9.64 20.68
N ALA A 121 2.41 -9.78 20.24
CA ALA A 121 1.70 -8.75 19.49
C ALA A 121 1.50 -7.46 20.30
N ARG A 122 1.29 -7.57 21.63
CA ARG A 122 1.13 -6.40 22.52
C ARG A 122 2.41 -5.58 22.65
N THR A 123 3.57 -6.21 22.59
CA THR A 123 4.87 -5.53 22.73
C THR A 123 5.25 -4.74 21.48
N LEU A 124 4.64 -5.07 20.33
CA LEU A 124 4.86 -4.41 19.04
C LEU A 124 3.84 -3.29 18.75
N GLY A 125 3.00 -2.94 19.73
CA GLY A 125 2.04 -1.85 19.60
C GLY A 125 0.76 -2.20 18.82
N ALA A 126 0.54 -3.48 18.49
CA ALA A 126 -0.72 -3.92 17.91
C ALA A 126 -1.85 -3.75 18.94
N ARG A 127 -2.85 -2.93 18.60
CA ARG A 127 -3.99 -2.66 19.50
C ARG A 127 -5.07 -3.71 19.28
N PRO A 128 -5.45 -4.48 20.32
CA PRO A 128 -6.55 -5.44 20.23
C PRO A 128 -7.82 -4.75 19.70
N GLY A 129 -8.44 -5.31 18.66
CA GLY A 129 -9.65 -4.77 18.04
C GLY A 129 -9.46 -3.59 17.09
N THR A 130 -8.22 -3.11 16.87
CA THR A 130 -7.92 -2.05 15.88
C THR A 130 -7.03 -2.54 14.75
N ASP A 131 -6.01 -3.34 15.08
CA ASP A 131 -5.05 -3.85 14.12
C ASP A 131 -5.38 -5.34 13.88
N ILE A 132 -6.06 -5.58 12.75
CA ILE A 132 -6.68 -6.83 12.29
C ILE A 132 -7.88 -7.30 13.13
N VAL A 133 -9.09 -6.99 12.64
CA VAL A 133 -10.30 -7.74 12.97
C VAL A 133 -10.25 -9.04 12.16
N VAL A 134 -10.06 -10.17 12.82
CA VAL A 134 -10.42 -11.47 12.25
C VAL A 134 -11.84 -11.74 12.70
N ASP A 135 -12.80 -11.46 11.82
CA ASP A 135 -14.20 -11.80 12.08
C ASP A 135 -14.37 -13.31 12.18
N GLY A 136 -15.09 -13.71 13.22
CA GLY A 136 -15.47 -15.09 13.50
C GLY A 136 -16.27 -15.17 14.78
N GLU A 137 -17.42 -14.49 14.84
CA GLU A 137 -18.46 -14.81 15.83
C GLU A 137 -18.82 -16.30 15.74
N ARG A 138 -18.57 -17.06 16.81
CA ARG A 138 -19.60 -17.66 17.68
C ARG A 138 -19.00 -18.30 18.93
#